data_AF-A0A2P2I4J6-F1
#
_entry.id   AF-A0A2P2I4J6-F1
#
_cell.length_a   1.000
_cell.length_b   1.000
_cell.length_c   1.000
_cell.angle_alpha   90.00
_cell.angle_beta   90.00
_cell.angle_gamma   90.00
#
_symmetry.space_group_name_H-M   'P 1'
#
loop_
_entity.id
_entity.type
_entity.pdbx_description
1 polymer ?
#
loop_
_entity_poly.entity_id
_entity_poly.type
_entity_poly.pdbx_seq_one_letter_code
_entity_poly.pdbx_strand_id
1 'polypeptide(L)'
;MEHTLIKVGFPHQITPYAKRALCMCHLDDLPSLSTRGYYCPQCNAKYCDLPAECRVCGLMLVTAPHLARSYRHLFPLKLFQEQVCSESGPQHCYGCTKIFDREKMDKNVYLCVGCSQVFCVDCDIFLHDIVHTCPGCASSPEIQQL
;
A
#
# COMPACT_ATOMS: atom_id res chain seq x y z
N MET A 1 9.23 -9.52 22.72
CA MET A 1 9.78 -8.58 21.71
C MET A 1 9.33 -7.20 22.14
N GLU A 2 10.25 -6.33 22.50
CA GLU A 2 9.91 -4.97 22.92
C GLU A 2 9.60 -4.15 21.66
N HIS A 3 8.44 -3.50 21.63
CA HIS A 3 8.05 -2.61 20.54
C HIS A 3 8.57 -1.21 20.86
N THR A 4 9.55 -0.74 20.09
CA THR A 4 10.14 0.59 20.27
C THR A 4 9.42 1.60 19.38
N LEU A 5 8.95 2.71 19.97
CA LEU A 5 8.40 3.83 19.22
C LEU A 5 9.55 4.62 18.57
N ILE A 6 9.53 4.73 17.25
CA ILE A 6 10.47 5.58 16.51
C ILE A 6 9.79 6.87 16.06
N LYS A 7 10.52 7.99 16.17
CA LYS A 7 10.06 9.28 15.67
C LYS A 7 10.40 9.40 14.19
N VAL A 8 9.40 9.65 13.34
CA VAL A 8 9.57 9.85 11.90
C VAL A 8 9.01 11.21 11.46
N GLY A 9 9.55 11.77 10.39
CA GLY A 9 9.11 13.03 9.80
C GLY A 9 8.54 12.84 8.40
N PHE A 10 7.39 13.47 8.13
CA PHE A 10 6.78 13.54 6.80
C PHE A 10 7.05 14.91 6.16
N PRO A 11 8.11 15.04 5.34
CA PRO A 11 8.43 16.29 4.70
C PRO A 11 7.46 16.60 3.55
N HIS A 12 7.07 17.87 3.41
CA HIS A 12 6.31 18.33 2.26
C HIS A 12 7.25 18.70 1.12
N GLN A 13 6.84 18.42 -0.12
CA GLN A 13 7.53 18.90 -1.30
C GLN A 13 7.13 20.36 -1.55
N ILE A 14 8.05 21.30 -1.35
CA ILE A 14 7.79 22.71 -1.62
C ILE A 14 8.06 22.99 -3.11
N THR A 15 7.15 23.75 -3.72
CA THR A 15 7.00 24.09 -5.14
C THR A 15 8.05 25.10 -5.67
N PRO A 16 8.18 25.27 -7.01
CA PRO A 16 9.41 25.68 -7.69
C PRO A 16 9.79 27.18 -7.60
N TYR A 17 9.10 27.96 -6.77
CA TYR A 17 9.43 29.38 -6.52
C TYR A 17 10.42 29.56 -5.34
N ALA A 18 10.84 28.46 -4.72
CA ALA A 18 11.84 28.49 -3.66
C ALA A 18 13.22 28.88 -4.20
N LYS A 19 14.00 29.61 -3.39
CA LYS A 19 15.41 29.93 -3.67
C LYS A 19 16.19 28.63 -3.89
N ARG A 20 17.14 28.63 -4.83
CA ARG A 20 18.06 27.48 -5.03
C ARG A 20 18.75 27.19 -3.70
N ALA A 21 18.58 25.98 -3.20
CA ALA A 21 19.10 25.55 -1.91
C ALA A 21 19.98 24.32 -2.09
N LEU A 22 21.02 24.23 -1.28
CA LEU A 22 21.93 23.10 -1.31
C LEU A 22 21.27 21.86 -0.71
N CYS A 23 21.48 20.70 -1.35
CA CYS A 23 21.01 19.43 -0.85
C CYS A 23 21.99 18.88 0.19
N MET A 24 21.49 18.47 1.35
CA MET A 24 22.29 17.85 2.42
C MET A 24 22.75 16.42 2.05
N CYS A 25 22.17 15.80 1.02
CA CYS A 25 22.59 14.48 0.53
C CYS A 25 23.90 14.52 -0.28
N HIS A 26 24.21 15.65 -0.90
CA HIS A 26 25.30 15.79 -1.88
C HIS A 26 26.22 16.96 -1.52
N LEU A 27 26.48 17.13 -0.22
CA LEU A 27 27.39 18.17 0.26
C LEU A 27 28.85 17.85 -0.07
N ASP A 28 29.20 16.56 -0.05
CA ASP A 28 30.57 16.07 -0.31
C ASP A 28 30.83 15.86 -1.81
N ASP A 29 29.77 15.63 -2.59
CA ASP A 29 29.79 15.60 -4.06
C ASP A 29 29.55 17.01 -4.63
N LEU A 30 29.72 17.20 -5.94
CA LEU A 30 29.50 18.49 -6.60
C LEU A 30 28.13 19.08 -6.18
N PRO A 31 28.08 20.24 -5.50
CA PRO A 31 26.88 20.74 -4.84
C PRO A 31 25.76 21.00 -5.86
N SER A 32 24.81 20.08 -5.95
CA SER A 32 23.68 20.18 -6.89
C SER A 32 22.68 21.22 -6.39
N LEU A 33 22.75 22.42 -6.96
CA LEU A 33 21.79 23.49 -6.72
C LEU A 33 20.45 23.16 -7.42
N SER A 34 19.64 22.32 -6.80
CA SER A 34 18.29 22.05 -7.29
C SER A 34 17.28 23.03 -6.69
N THR A 35 16.19 23.28 -7.39
CA THR A 35 15.03 24.01 -6.83
C THR A 35 14.04 23.04 -6.17
N ARG A 36 14.08 21.77 -6.59
CA ARG A 36 13.18 20.71 -6.11
C ARG A 36 13.84 19.90 -4.99
N GLY A 37 13.04 19.53 -4.00
CA GLY A 37 13.47 18.68 -2.89
C GLY A 37 12.44 18.63 -1.78
N TYR A 38 12.75 17.85 -0.76
CA TYR A 38 11.98 17.66 0.45
C TYR A 38 12.65 18.40 1.60
N TYR A 39 11.86 19.08 2.44
CA TYR A 39 12.37 19.85 3.57
C TYR A 39 12.05 19.15 4.88
N CYS A 40 13.07 18.96 5.72
CA CYS A 40 12.90 18.39 7.05
C CYS A 40 11.97 19.28 7.89
N PRO A 41 10.90 18.74 8.51
CA PRO A 41 9.95 19.55 9.28
C PRO A 41 10.53 20.11 10.58
N GLN A 42 11.65 19.56 11.08
CA GLN A 42 12.25 19.99 12.34
C GLN A 42 13.36 21.04 12.17
N CYS A 43 14.20 20.90 11.14
CA CYS A 43 15.36 21.78 10.94
C CYS A 43 15.40 22.48 9.57
N ASN A 44 14.39 22.26 8.73
CA ASN A 44 14.27 22.83 7.39
C ASN A 44 15.44 22.52 6.42
N ALA A 45 16.22 21.47 6.69
CA ALA A 45 17.27 21.00 5.80
C ALA A 45 16.66 20.32 4.55
N LYS A 46 17.29 20.52 3.39
CA LYS A 46 16.80 20.04 2.11
C LYS A 46 17.42 18.71 1.69
N TYR A 47 16.58 17.80 1.20
CA TYR A 47 16.94 16.47 0.68
C TYR A 47 16.39 16.31 -0.74
N CYS A 48 17.12 15.63 -1.61
CA CYS A 48 16.71 15.40 -3.00
C CYS A 48 15.76 14.21 -3.14
N ASP A 49 15.91 13.21 -2.27
CA ASP A 49 15.17 11.96 -2.32
C ASP A 49 14.91 11.43 -0.90
N LEU A 50 13.92 10.54 -0.78
CA LEU A 50 13.47 9.91 0.46
C LEU A 50 13.26 8.43 0.20
N PRO A 51 13.48 7.54 1.19
CA PRO A 51 13.74 7.81 2.60
C PRO A 51 15.18 8.24 2.91
N ALA A 52 15.35 9.11 3.90
CA ALA A 52 16.67 9.58 4.34
C ALA A 52 16.69 9.93 5.83
N GLU A 53 17.83 9.72 6.50
CA GLU A 53 18.05 10.25 7.84
C GLU A 53 18.58 11.68 7.78
N CYS A 54 17.98 12.58 8.55
CA CYS A 54 18.38 13.97 8.55
C CYS A 54 19.76 14.17 9.21
N ARG A 55 20.79 14.57 8.46
CA ARG A 55 22.15 14.83 8.99
C ARG A 55 22.24 15.94 10.03
N VAL A 56 21.24 16.81 10.12
CA VAL A 56 21.22 17.95 11.05
C VAL A 56 20.57 17.59 12.39
N CYS A 57 19.47 16.82 12.37
CA CYS A 57 18.68 16.55 13.57
C CYS A 57 18.44 15.06 13.86
N GLY A 58 18.96 14.14 13.04
CA GLY A 58 18.80 12.69 13.18
C GLY A 58 17.39 12.16 12.89
N LEU A 59 16.45 13.02 12.47
CA LEU A 59 15.07 12.60 12.20
C LEU A 59 15.00 11.75 10.92
N MET A 60 14.39 10.57 11.02
CA MET A 60 14.15 9.71 9.86
C MET A 60 13.01 10.30 9.01
N LEU A 61 13.32 10.67 7.77
CA LEU A 61 12.39 11.29 6.83
C LEU A 61 11.84 10.24 5.88
N VAL A 62 10.51 10.10 5.85
CA VAL A 62 9.78 9.16 5.00
C VAL A 62 8.57 9.86 4.39
N THR A 63 8.14 9.40 3.22
CA THR A 63 6.87 9.85 2.64
C THR A 63 5.74 8.96 3.18
N ALA A 64 4.55 9.54 3.32
CA ALA A 64 3.36 8.77 3.70
C ALA A 64 3.10 7.57 2.75
N PRO A 65 3.28 7.68 1.41
CA PRO A 65 3.20 6.54 0.50
C PRO A 65 4.21 5.42 0.77
N HIS A 66 5.45 5.73 1.16
CA HIS A 66 6.44 4.70 1.49
C HIS A 66 6.02 3.89 2.71
N LEU A 67 5.47 4.56 3.73
CA LEU A 67 4.88 3.87 4.87
C LEU A 67 3.64 3.07 4.46
N ALA A 68 2.74 3.67 3.68
CA ALA A 68 1.53 3.05 3.14
C ALA A 68 1.80 1.74 2.38
N ARG A 69 2.87 1.68 1.57
CA ARG A 69 3.25 0.45 0.84
C ARG A 69 3.61 -0.70 1.78
N SER A 70 4.12 -0.40 2.97
CA SER A 70 4.46 -1.40 3.98
C SER A 70 3.22 -2.01 4.65
N TYR A 71 2.04 -1.36 4.57
CA TYR A 71 0.80 -1.89 5.16
C TYR A 71 0.41 -3.26 4.59
N ARG A 72 0.75 -3.55 3.33
CA ARG A 72 0.46 -4.86 2.70
C ARG A 72 1.18 -6.03 3.37
N HIS A 73 2.33 -5.77 3.98
CA HIS A 73 3.07 -6.78 4.75
C HIS A 73 2.63 -6.84 6.21
N LEU A 74 2.09 -5.73 6.75
CA LEU A 74 1.58 -5.66 8.11
C LEU A 74 0.21 -6.34 8.26
N PHE A 75 -0.60 -6.34 7.20
CA PHE A 75 -1.94 -6.92 7.19
C PHE A 75 -2.12 -7.81 5.95
N PRO A 76 -1.61 -9.05 5.99
CA PRO A 76 -1.81 -9.99 4.89
C PRO A 76 -3.30 -10.27 4.69
N LEU A 77 -3.71 -10.36 3.43
CA LEU A 77 -5.08 -10.73 3.08
C LEU A 77 -5.37 -12.14 3.61
N LYS A 78 -6.47 -12.30 4.35
CA LYS A 78 -6.93 -13.61 4.83
C LYS A 78 -7.30 -14.46 3.62
N LEU A 79 -6.80 -15.71 3.60
CA LEU A 79 -7.12 -16.71 2.60
C LEU A 79 -8.64 -16.85 2.45
N PHE A 80 -9.10 -16.91 1.19
CA PHE A 80 -10.50 -17.15 0.90
C PHE A 80 -10.83 -18.63 1.13
N GLN A 81 -12.08 -18.89 1.54
CA GLN A 81 -12.56 -20.23 1.77
C GLN A 81 -13.00 -20.86 0.45
N GLU A 82 -12.39 -21.98 0.09
CA GLU A 82 -12.79 -22.76 -1.08
C GLU A 82 -14.14 -23.45 -0.81
N GLN A 83 -15.10 -23.24 -1.70
CA GLN A 83 -16.43 -23.84 -1.64
C GLN A 83 -16.84 -24.39 -3.01
N VAL A 84 -17.64 -25.45 -3.01
CA VAL A 84 -18.22 -26.00 -4.24
C VAL A 84 -19.46 -25.19 -4.62
N CYS A 85 -19.55 -24.81 -5.90
CA CYS A 85 -20.68 -24.04 -6.42
C CYS A 85 -22.01 -24.76 -6.13
N SER A 86 -22.82 -24.19 -5.24
CA SER A 86 -24.13 -24.73 -4.84
C SER A 86 -25.24 -24.22 -5.77
N GLU A 87 -26.35 -24.96 -5.90
CA GLU A 87 -27.41 -24.63 -6.87
C GLU A 87 -28.05 -23.24 -6.69
N SER A 88 -27.98 -22.70 -5.47
CA SER A 88 -28.51 -21.39 -5.05
C SER A 88 -27.45 -20.26 -5.01
N GLY A 89 -26.21 -20.54 -5.41
CA GLY A 89 -25.09 -19.62 -5.25
C GLY A 89 -25.01 -18.50 -6.31
N PRO A 90 -24.17 -17.47 -6.07
CA PRO A 90 -23.95 -16.39 -7.02
C PRO A 90 -23.38 -16.93 -8.34
N GLN A 91 -23.95 -16.49 -9.46
CA GLN A 91 -23.59 -16.98 -10.80
C GLN A 91 -22.38 -16.26 -11.41
N HIS A 92 -21.79 -15.29 -10.71
CA HIS A 92 -20.73 -14.44 -11.24
C HIS A 92 -19.68 -14.11 -10.18
N CYS A 93 -18.45 -13.93 -10.62
CA CYS A 93 -17.34 -13.45 -9.80
C CYS A 93 -17.49 -11.95 -9.53
N TYR A 94 -17.38 -11.54 -8.26
CA TYR A 94 -17.47 -10.13 -7.87
C TYR A 94 -16.34 -9.26 -8.46
N GLY A 95 -15.15 -9.84 -8.66
CA GLY A 95 -13.96 -9.12 -9.15
C GLY A 95 -13.95 -8.90 -10.67
N CYS A 96 -14.13 -9.97 -11.44
CA CYS A 96 -14.01 -9.93 -12.90
C CYS A 96 -15.34 -10.07 -13.65
N THR A 97 -16.46 -10.24 -12.94
CA THR A 97 -17.81 -10.46 -13.51
C THR A 97 -17.94 -11.69 -14.41
N LYS A 98 -16.95 -12.60 -14.41
CA LYS A 98 -17.01 -13.89 -15.10
C LYS A 98 -18.16 -14.74 -14.55
N ILE A 99 -18.96 -15.32 -15.44
CA ILE A 99 -20.04 -16.24 -15.09
C ILE A 99 -19.44 -17.62 -14.75
N PHE A 100 -19.90 -18.23 -13.67
CA PHE A 100 -19.50 -19.58 -13.28
C PHE A 100 -20.31 -20.61 -14.07
N ASP A 101 -19.69 -21.22 -15.08
CA ASP A 101 -20.31 -22.29 -15.86
C ASP A 101 -20.25 -23.61 -15.09
N ARG A 102 -21.43 -24.13 -14.71
CA ARG A 102 -21.58 -25.36 -13.92
C ARG A 102 -21.09 -26.62 -14.65
N GLU A 103 -21.08 -26.59 -15.98
CA GLU A 103 -20.76 -27.74 -16.83
C GLU A 103 -19.27 -27.83 -17.23
N LYS A 104 -18.47 -26.78 -17.00
CA LYS A 104 -17.04 -26.75 -17.36
C LYS A 104 -16.17 -26.20 -16.24
N MET A 105 -15.30 -27.07 -15.72
CA MET A 105 -14.06 -26.79 -14.96
C MET A 105 -14.16 -26.03 -13.61
N ASP A 106 -15.01 -25.02 -13.48
CA ASP A 106 -15.04 -24.12 -12.32
C ASP A 106 -15.93 -24.67 -11.19
N LYS A 107 -15.58 -25.86 -10.67
CA LYS A 107 -16.26 -26.46 -9.50
C LYS A 107 -16.00 -25.69 -8.21
N ASN A 108 -14.83 -25.06 -8.13
CA ASN A 108 -14.32 -24.46 -6.91
C ASN A 108 -14.43 -22.93 -7.04
N VAL A 109 -15.16 -22.34 -6.10
CA VAL A 109 -15.31 -20.88 -5.94
C VAL A 109 -14.72 -20.46 -4.61
N TYR A 110 -14.22 -19.22 -4.54
CA TYR A 110 -13.51 -18.72 -3.37
C TYR A 110 -14.34 -17.64 -2.68
N LEU A 111 -14.68 -17.87 -1.42
CA LEU A 111 -15.50 -16.97 -0.60
C LEU A 111 -14.61 -16.15 0.34
N CYS A 112 -14.76 -14.84 0.31
CA CYS A 112 -14.12 -13.98 1.30
C CYS A 112 -14.86 -14.05 2.64
N VAL A 113 -14.17 -14.41 3.73
CA VAL A 113 -14.75 -14.52 5.09
C VAL A 113 -15.18 -13.18 5.70
N GLY A 114 -14.69 -12.05 5.17
CA GLY A 114 -15.01 -10.72 5.68
C GLY A 114 -16.30 -10.15 5.09
N CYS A 115 -16.41 -10.16 3.75
CA CYS A 115 -17.52 -9.55 3.03
C CYS A 115 -18.50 -10.55 2.40
N SER A 116 -18.24 -11.86 2.53
CA SER A 116 -19.03 -12.95 1.96
C SER A 116 -19.25 -12.86 0.44
N GLN A 117 -18.34 -12.17 -0.28
CA GLN A 117 -18.34 -12.10 -1.73
C GLN A 117 -17.59 -13.28 -2.35
N VAL A 118 -17.99 -13.66 -3.57
CA VAL A 118 -17.45 -14.83 -4.29
C VAL A 118 -16.52 -14.41 -5.42
N PHE A 119 -15.39 -15.11 -5.52
CA PHE A 119 -14.32 -14.89 -6.48
C PHE A 119 -13.98 -16.18 -7.25
N CYS A 120 -13.53 -16.03 -8.50
CA CYS A 120 -12.94 -17.14 -9.27
C CYS A 120 -11.49 -17.39 -8.84
N VAL A 121 -10.91 -18.52 -9.25
CA VAL A 121 -9.51 -18.88 -8.96
C VAL A 121 -8.52 -17.80 -9.39
N ASP A 122 -8.70 -17.22 -10.58
CA ASP A 122 -7.80 -16.19 -11.10
C ASP A 122 -7.86 -14.91 -10.26
N CYS A 123 -9.07 -14.53 -9.81
CA CYS A 123 -9.23 -13.40 -8.92
C CYS A 123 -8.66 -13.68 -7.54
N ASP A 124 -8.82 -14.89 -7.02
CA ASP A 124 -8.22 -15.28 -5.73
C ASP A 124 -6.70 -15.11 -5.76
N ILE A 125 -6.03 -15.68 -6.77
CA ILE A 125 -4.58 -15.57 -6.96
C ILE A 125 -4.17 -14.09 -7.12
N PHE A 126 -4.85 -13.35 -7.99
CA PHE A 126 -4.54 -11.93 -8.24
C PHE A 126 -4.65 -11.06 -6.98
N LEU A 127 -5.67 -11.33 -6.16
CA LEU A 127 -5.90 -10.59 -4.92
C LEU A 127 -4.89 -10.96 -3.84
N HIS A 128 -4.43 -12.20 -3.76
CA HIS A 128 -3.44 -12.62 -2.78
C HIS A 128 -1.99 -12.28 -3.16
N ASP A 129 -1.62 -12.38 -4.44
CA ASP A 129 -0.22 -12.19 -4.88
C ASP A 129 0.13 -10.75 -5.26
N ILE A 130 -0.85 -9.98 -5.77
CA ILE A 130 -0.59 -8.66 -6.36
C ILE A 130 -1.24 -7.56 -5.53
N VAL A 131 -2.57 -7.61 -5.38
CA VAL A 131 -3.34 -6.51 -4.79
C VAL A 131 -3.21 -6.49 -3.27
N HIS A 132 -3.21 -7.67 -2.64
CA HIS A 132 -3.23 -7.89 -1.18
C HIS A 132 -4.42 -7.24 -0.46
N THR A 133 -5.52 -6.97 -1.18
CA THR A 133 -6.73 -6.34 -0.62
C THR A 133 -7.97 -6.89 -1.32
N CYS A 134 -8.97 -7.37 -0.57
CA CYS A 134 -10.24 -7.79 -1.13
C CYS A 134 -11.10 -6.57 -1.56
N PRO A 135 -11.59 -6.49 -2.81
CA PRO A 135 -12.40 -5.37 -3.29
C PRO A 135 -13.76 -5.26 -2.60
N GLY A 136 -14.34 -6.38 -2.16
CA GLY A 136 -15.59 -6.38 -1.40
C GLY A 136 -15.42 -5.79 0.00
N CYS A 137 -14.31 -6.11 0.68
CA CYS A 137 -14.00 -5.53 1.99
C CYS A 137 -13.61 -4.05 1.87
N ALA A 138 -12.91 -3.65 0.81
CA ALA A 138 -12.54 -2.25 0.57
C ALA A 138 -13.76 -1.37 0.23
N SER A 139 -14.80 -1.95 -0.36
CA SER A 139 -16.03 -1.22 -0.71
C SER A 139 -16.96 -0.99 0.49
N SER A 140 -16.77 -1.69 1.61
CA SER A 140 -17.58 -1.53 2.82
C SER A 140 -16.74 -0.94 3.96
N PRO A 141 -17.03 0.29 4.43
CA PRO A 141 -16.23 0.97 5.45
C PRO A 141 -16.28 0.29 6.83
N GLU A 142 -17.26 -0.57 7.09
CA GLU A 142 -17.41 -1.28 8.37
C GLU A 142 -16.37 -2.39 8.57
N ILE A 143 -15.78 -2.92 7.48
CA ILE A 143 -14.86 -4.06 7.53
C ILE A 143 -13.39 -3.61 7.62
N GLN A 144 -13.07 -2.36 7.28
CA GLN A 144 -11.70 -1.82 7.29
C GLN A 144 -11.13 -1.55 8.68
N GLN A 145 -11.89 -1.75 9.76
CA GLN A 145 -11.46 -1.48 11.15
C GLN A 145 -11.03 -2.71 11.95
N LEU A 146 -10.96 -3.89 11.32
CA LEU A 146 -10.51 -5.16 11.94
C LEU A 146 -9.16 -5.61 11.37
#